data_AF-A0A371J5Z5-F1
#
_entry.id   AF-A0A371J5Z5-F1
#
_cell.length_a   1.000
_cell.length_b   1.000
_cell.length_c   1.000
_cell.angle_alpha   90.00
_cell.angle_beta   90.00
_cell.angle_gamma   90.00
#
_symmetry.space_group_name_H-M   'P 1'
#
loop_
_entity.id
_entity.type
_entity.pdbx_description
1 polymer ?
#
loop_
_entity_poly.entity_id
_entity_poly.type
_entity_poly.pdbx_seq_one_letter_code
_entity_poly.pdbx_strand_id
1 'polypeptide(L)'
;MDVVEMVRMVVGIFLVIYGLGVSAYQEFHDVKYVDQHNGVINGIFCIVAGILCCATTIQRGVIIGVIAIPLWGLEQIIIDKIKASNRHINKIEK
;
A
#
# COMPACT_ATOMS: atom_id res chain seq x y z
N MET A 1 -21.75 15.12 -8.66
CA MET A 1 -20.34 14.74 -8.59
C MET A 1 -19.73 15.15 -9.91
N ASP A 2 -18.78 16.06 -9.87
CA ASP A 2 -18.16 16.61 -11.07
C ASP A 2 -17.22 15.58 -11.71
N VAL A 3 -16.98 15.66 -13.02
CA VAL A 3 -16.11 14.69 -13.74
C VAL A 3 -14.71 14.69 -13.13
N VAL A 4 -14.23 15.87 -12.72
CA VAL A 4 -12.94 16.05 -12.05
C VAL A 4 -12.88 15.34 -10.70
N GLU A 5 -13.96 15.40 -9.91
CA GLU A 5 -14.03 14.69 -8.62
C GLU A 5 -14.00 13.18 -8.82
N MET A 6 -14.69 12.69 -9.85
CA MET A 6 -14.72 11.27 -10.18
C MET A 6 -13.33 10.77 -10.58
N VAL A 7 -12.62 11.51 -11.45
CA VAL A 7 -11.25 11.17 -11.85
C VAL A 7 -10.31 11.17 -10.65
N ARG A 8 -10.38 12.18 -9.77
CA ARG A 8 -9.56 12.23 -8.54
C ARG A 8 -9.79 11.04 -7.63
N MET A 9 -11.05 10.61 -7.50
CA MET A 9 -11.41 9.45 -6.69
C MET A 9 -10.86 8.16 -7.28
N VAL A 10 -10.99 7.96 -8.61
CA VAL A 10 -10.45 6.78 -9.30
C VAL A 10 -8.93 6.73 -9.21
N VAL A 11 -8.25 7.84 -9.48
CA VAL A 11 -6.79 7.94 -9.37
C VAL A 11 -6.31 7.72 -7.95
N GLY A 12 -7.01 8.29 -6.96
CA GLY A 12 -6.64 8.12 -5.55
C GLY A 12 -6.82 6.69 -5.06
N ILE A 13 -7.92 6.01 -5.43
CA ILE A 13 -8.12 4.59 -5.14
C ILE A 13 -7.01 3.75 -5.79
N PHE A 14 -6.69 4.03 -7.06
CA PHE A 14 -5.61 3.33 -7.75
C PHE A 14 -4.26 3.49 -7.03
N LEU A 15 -3.93 4.71 -6.59
CA LEU A 15 -2.71 4.98 -5.83
C LEU A 15 -2.68 4.26 -4.47
N VAL A 16 -3.81 4.17 -3.76
CA VAL A 16 -3.89 3.40 -2.50
C VAL A 16 -3.62 1.93 -2.75
N ILE A 17 -4.31 1.32 -3.73
CA ILE A 17 -4.14 -0.10 -4.05
C ILE A 17 -2.71 -0.39 -4.52
N TYR A 18 -2.18 0.45 -5.41
CA TYR A 18 -0.81 0.32 -5.90
C TYR A 18 0.21 0.48 -4.76
N GLY A 19 0.02 1.46 -3.88
CA GLY A 19 0.89 1.69 -2.72
C GLY A 19 0.88 0.54 -1.72
N LEU A 20 -0.28 -0.09 -1.48
CA LEU A 20 -0.39 -1.32 -0.69
C LEU A 20 0.42 -2.45 -1.35
N GLY A 21 0.23 -2.69 -2.65
CA GLY A 21 1.01 -3.71 -3.37
C GLY A 21 2.54 -3.48 -3.33
N VAL A 22 2.97 -2.22 -3.47
CA VAL A 22 4.39 -1.86 -3.37
C VAL A 22 4.90 -2.01 -1.93
N SER A 23 4.12 -1.61 -0.92
CA SER A 23 4.46 -1.81 0.49
C SER A 23 4.63 -3.30 0.80
N ALA A 24 3.73 -4.13 0.30
CA ALA A 24 3.80 -5.57 0.48
C ALA A 24 5.05 -6.17 -0.14
N TYR A 25 5.39 -5.72 -1.35
CA TYR A 25 6.59 -6.14 -2.05
C TYR A 25 7.85 -5.72 -1.30
N GLN A 26 7.89 -4.47 -0.81
CA GLN A 26 8.99 -3.92 -0.03
C GLN A 26 9.25 -4.74 1.22
N GLU A 27 8.19 -5.01 1.97
CA GLU A 27 8.28 -5.87 3.13
C GLU A 27 8.74 -7.26 2.72
N PHE A 28 8.07 -7.93 1.78
CA PHE A 28 8.37 -9.31 1.40
C PHE A 28 9.83 -9.53 0.96
N HIS A 29 10.40 -8.58 0.20
CA HIS A 29 11.76 -8.64 -0.31
C HIS A 29 12.80 -7.94 0.59
N ASP A 30 12.40 -7.40 1.75
CA ASP A 30 13.26 -6.67 2.68
C ASP A 30 13.96 -5.47 2.03
N VAL A 31 13.24 -4.75 1.15
CA VAL A 31 13.74 -3.58 0.43
C VAL A 31 13.00 -2.32 0.89
N LYS A 32 13.74 -1.25 1.20
CA LYS A 32 13.15 0.04 1.61
C LYS A 32 12.45 0.79 0.47
N TYR A 33 12.86 0.50 -0.75
CA TYR A 33 12.47 1.21 -1.96
C TYR A 33 12.33 0.20 -3.10
N VAL A 34 11.36 0.42 -3.97
CA VAL A 34 11.30 -0.29 -5.25
C VAL A 34 11.95 0.62 -6.28
N ASP A 35 13.09 0.18 -6.81
CA ASP A 35 13.70 0.81 -7.97
C ASP A 35 12.85 0.47 -9.20
N GLN A 36 12.12 1.45 -9.70
CA GLN A 36 11.45 1.37 -10.99
C GLN A 36 12.25 2.16 -12.03
N HIS A 37 12.06 1.82 -13.31
CA HIS A 37 12.72 2.49 -14.44
C HIS A 37 12.57 4.03 -14.40
N ASN A 38 11.47 4.53 -13.82
CA ASN A 38 11.15 5.96 -13.74
C ASN A 38 11.42 6.59 -12.34
N GLY A 39 12.04 5.87 -11.41
CA GLY A 39 12.44 6.43 -10.11
C GLY A 39 12.15 5.52 -8.91
N VAL A 40 12.42 6.07 -7.72
CA VAL A 40 12.29 5.40 -6.44
C VAL A 40 10.89 5.61 -5.88
N ILE A 41 10.13 4.52 -5.69
CA ILE A 41 8.80 4.55 -5.05
C ILE A 41 8.86 3.93 -3.66
N ASN A 42 8.17 4.57 -2.72
CA ASN A 42 7.85 4.04 -1.40
C ASN A 42 6.33 3.79 -1.30
N GLY A 43 5.94 2.56 -0.95
CA GLY A 43 4.54 2.15 -0.89
C GLY A 43 3.71 3.02 0.06
N ILE A 44 4.25 3.38 1.23
CA ILE A 44 3.57 4.21 2.22
C ILE A 44 3.27 5.61 1.66
N PHE A 45 4.24 6.24 0.99
CA PHE A 45 4.03 7.55 0.37
C PHE A 45 2.97 7.50 -0.73
N CYS A 46 2.90 6.40 -1.47
CA CYS A 46 1.89 6.20 -2.50
C CYS A 46 0.47 6.06 -1.91
N ILE A 47 0.34 5.32 -0.79
CA ILE A 47 -0.92 5.23 -0.03
C ILE A 47 -1.35 6.63 0.44
N VAL A 48 -0.43 7.41 1.04
CA VAL A 48 -0.72 8.78 1.51
C VAL A 48 -1.15 9.68 0.34
N ALA A 49 -0.44 9.63 -0.79
CA ALA A 49 -0.80 10.39 -1.99
C ALA A 49 -2.20 10.01 -2.51
N GLY A 50 -2.55 8.74 -2.48
CA GLY A 50 -3.88 8.26 -2.85
C GLY A 50 -4.99 8.76 -1.91
N ILE A 51 -4.76 8.73 -0.61
CA ILE A 51 -5.69 9.30 0.40
C ILE A 51 -5.90 10.79 0.14
N LEU A 52 -4.83 11.56 -0.11
CA LEU A 52 -4.91 12.99 -0.41
C LEU A 52 -5.65 13.29 -1.72
N CYS A 53 -5.48 12.43 -2.75
CA CYS A 53 -6.22 12.56 -4.00
C CYS A 53 -7.73 12.36 -3.79
N CYS A 54 -8.12 11.41 -2.95
CA CYS A 54 -9.51 11.13 -2.62
C CYS A 54 -10.14 12.10 -1.60
N ALA A 55 -9.32 12.84 -0.84
CA ALA A 55 -9.76 13.80 0.16
C ALA A 55 -10.31 15.09 -0.47
N THR A 56 -11.43 15.00 -1.20
CA THR A 56 -12.15 16.19 -1.70
C THR A 56 -12.74 17.02 -0.55
N THR A 57 -12.93 16.40 0.62
CA THR A 57 -13.23 17.05 1.90
C THR A 57 -12.42 16.40 3.02
N ILE A 58 -12.17 17.13 4.11
CA ILE A 58 -11.46 16.59 5.29
C ILE A 58 -12.15 15.32 5.82
N GLN A 59 -13.48 15.31 5.89
CA GLN A 59 -14.25 14.15 6.33
C GLN A 59 -13.98 12.90 5.47
N ARG A 60 -13.95 13.04 4.14
CA ARG A 60 -13.64 11.93 3.23
C ARG A 60 -12.19 11.44 3.39
N GLY A 61 -11.24 12.36 3.55
CA GLY A 61 -9.85 12.02 3.80
C GLY A 61 -9.68 11.20 5.08
N VAL A 62 -10.38 11.59 6.16
CA VAL A 62 -10.38 10.84 7.43
C VAL A 62 -10.96 9.45 7.25
N ILE A 63 -12.10 9.30 6.58
CA ILE A 63 -12.73 7.99 6.35
C ILE A 63 -11.78 7.06 5.58
N ILE A 64 -11.18 7.54 4.50
CA ILE A 64 -10.29 6.72 3.66
C ILE A 64 -8.99 6.39 4.40
N GLY A 65 -8.44 7.33 5.17
CA GLY A 65 -7.29 7.06 6.03
C GLY A 65 -7.59 5.99 7.09
N VAL A 66 -8.75 6.07 7.75
CA VAL A 66 -9.21 5.09 8.74
C VAL A 66 -9.39 3.70 8.12
N ILE A 67 -9.70 3.59 6.82
CA ILE A 67 -9.79 2.31 6.11
C ILE A 67 -8.41 1.82 5.66
N ALA A 68 -7.55 2.73 5.16
CA ALA A 68 -6.24 2.38 4.64
C ALA A 68 -5.28 1.86 5.72
N ILE A 69 -5.33 2.42 6.94
CA ILE A 69 -4.47 2.00 8.07
C ILE A 69 -4.68 0.52 8.44
N PRO A 70 -5.90 0.03 8.73
CA PRO A 70 -6.11 -1.37 9.06
C PRO A 70 -5.85 -2.29 7.87
N LEU A 71 -6.10 -1.86 6.62
CA LEU A 71 -5.70 -2.63 5.43
C LEU A 71 -4.19 -2.85 5.39
N TRP A 72 -3.41 -1.78 5.58
CA TRP A 72 -1.96 -1.85 5.64
C TRP A 72 -1.47 -2.69 6.82
N GLY A 73 -2.09 -2.57 8.00
CA GLY A 73 -1.76 -3.40 9.15
C GLY A 73 -2.03 -4.91 8.92
N LEU A 74 -3.14 -5.26 8.27
CA LEU A 74 -3.47 -6.64 7.90
C LEU A 74 -2.46 -7.21 6.90
N GLU A 75 -2.05 -6.41 5.92
CA GLU A 75 -1.04 -6.77 4.93
C GLU A 75 0.28 -7.15 5.60
N GLN A 76 0.76 -6.34 6.54
CA GLN A 76 1.99 -6.62 7.29
C GLN A 76 1.91 -7.94 8.07
N ILE A 77 0.80 -8.18 8.78
CA ILE A 77 0.58 -9.42 9.53
C ILE A 77 0.61 -10.66 8.62
N ILE A 78 0.01 -10.56 7.43
CA ILE A 78 -0.02 -11.66 6.46
C ILE A 78 1.40 -11.93 5.95
N ILE A 79 2.15 -10.90 5.58
CA ILE A 79 3.52 -11.05 5.07
C ILE A 79 4.44 -11.65 6.13
N ASP A 80 4.35 -11.21 7.37
CA ASP A 80 5.12 -11.76 8.48
C ASP A 80 4.84 -13.25 8.69
N LYS A 81 3.56 -13.65 8.63
CA LYS A 81 3.17 -15.06 8.70
C LYS A 81 3.74 -15.88 7.54
N ILE A 82 3.69 -15.35 6.31
CA ILE A 82 4.24 -16.03 5.12
C ILE A 82 5.77 -16.17 5.24
N LYS A 83 6.49 -15.09 5.60
CA LYS A 83 7.95 -15.12 5.82
C LYS A 83 8.33 -16.11 6.92
N ALA A 84 7.55 -16.18 8.01
CA ALA A 84 7.76 -17.15 9.08
C ALA A 84 7.60 -18.59 8.55
N SER A 85 6.53 -18.87 7.80
CA SER A 85 6.29 -20.19 7.20
C SER A 85 7.40 -20.61 6.24
N ASN A 86 7.83 -19.72 5.33
CA ASN A 86 8.93 -20.00 4.38
C ASN A 86 10.27 -20.30 5.09
N ARG A 87 10.56 -19.61 6.20
CA ARG A 87 11.76 -19.90 7.00
C ARG A 87 11.72 -21.29 7.64
N HIS A 88 10.55 -21.80 8.02
CA HIS A 88 10.40 -23.16 8.54
C HIS A 88 10.63 -24.22 7.46
N ILE A 89 10.11 -24.00 6.24
CA ILE A 89 10.29 -24.93 5.10
C ILE A 89 11.78 -25.05 4.74
N ASN A 90 12.48 -23.92 4.56
CA ASN A 90 13.91 -23.90 4.23
C ASN A 90 14.83 -24.52 5.31
N LYS A 91 14.34 -24.66 6.55
CA LYS A 91 15.06 -25.35 7.64
C LYS A 91 14.88 -26.87 7.61
N ILE A 92 13.83 -27.39 6.98
CA ILE A 92 13.56 -28.83 6.89
C ILE A 92 14.29 -29.44 5.68
N GLU A 93 14.55 -28.67 4.63
CA GLU A 93 15.30 -29.11 3.44
C GLU A 93 16.83 -29.08 3.59
N LYS A 94 17.38 -28.57 4.70
CA LYS A 94 18.81 -28.55 5.02
C LYS A 94 19.17 -29.61 6.04
#